data_AF-A0A258UV56-F1
#
_entry.id   AF-A0A258UV56-F1
#
_cell.length_a   1.000
_cell.length_b   1.000
_cell.length_c   1.000
_cell.angle_alpha   90.00
_cell.angle_beta   90.00
_cell.angle_gamma   90.00
#
_symmetry.space_group_name_H-M   'P 1'
#
loop_
_entity.id
_entity.type
_entity.pdbx_description
1 polymer ?
#
loop_
_entity_poly.entity_id
_entity_poly.type
_entity_poly.pdbx_seq_one_letter_code
_entity_poly.pdbx_strand_id
1 'polypeptide(L)'
;MKTIVKLDLDKKPWEQDGQIHNRWHPDLPMVAMVKPGDEFRVECMDWTGGQIGNNDSANDVRDVDLTQVHYLSGPIGVEGAEPGDLMVVDILDVGTFEDSQWGFNGIFAKENGGGFLVDHYPEARKSIWDFHGIYTSSRHVPNVKFAGIMHPGLIGCLPSKELLETWNTREAALIATDPDRVPALALPPEPKSAVMGKLSGDAAKKAAAEGARTVPPRDH
;
A
#
# COMPACT_ATOMS: atom_id res chain seq x y z
N MET A 1 -4.25 24.09 -4.30
CA MET A 1 -3.45 23.28 -3.35
C MET A 1 -2.19 22.78 -4.05
N LYS A 2 -1.02 22.83 -3.41
CA LYS A 2 0.26 22.38 -3.99
C LYS A 2 0.35 20.86 -3.94
N THR A 3 0.73 20.21 -5.05
CA THR A 3 1.09 18.79 -5.04
C THR A 3 2.54 18.64 -4.59
N ILE A 4 2.79 17.94 -3.48
CA ILE A 4 4.14 17.76 -2.90
C ILE A 4 4.77 16.40 -3.19
N VAL A 5 3.94 15.40 -3.48
CA VAL A 5 4.34 14.11 -4.03
C VAL A 5 3.59 13.97 -5.35
N LYS A 6 4.34 13.90 -6.45
CA LYS A 6 3.81 13.86 -7.81
C LYS A 6 4.36 12.63 -8.50
N LEU A 7 3.48 11.79 -9.02
CA LEU A 7 3.83 10.50 -9.59
C LEU A 7 3.61 10.50 -11.09
N ASP A 8 4.40 9.69 -11.78
CA ASP A 8 4.28 9.41 -13.20
C ASP A 8 3.73 7.99 -13.38
N LEU A 9 2.45 7.86 -13.75
CA LEU A 9 1.79 6.55 -13.80
C LEU A 9 2.33 5.63 -14.92
N ASP A 10 3.12 6.15 -15.85
CA ASP A 10 3.80 5.36 -16.87
C ASP A 10 5.11 4.73 -16.35
N LYS A 11 5.60 5.17 -15.19
CA LYS A 11 6.81 4.65 -14.55
C LYS A 11 6.51 3.59 -13.51
N LYS A 12 7.46 2.67 -13.33
CA LYS A 12 7.37 1.69 -12.24
C LYS A 12 7.50 2.37 -10.88
N PRO A 13 6.94 1.79 -9.80
CA PRO A 13 7.00 2.38 -8.47
C PRO A 13 8.42 2.70 -7.97
N TRP A 14 9.41 1.88 -8.33
CA TRP A 14 10.83 2.11 -7.99
C TRP A 14 11.53 3.17 -8.86
N GLU A 15 10.85 3.72 -9.87
CA GLU A 15 11.34 4.77 -10.77
C GLU A 15 10.77 6.15 -10.43
N GLN A 16 10.00 6.27 -9.33
CA GLN A 16 9.33 7.49 -8.87
C GLN A 16 10.25 8.43 -8.07
N ASP A 17 11.54 8.48 -8.42
CA ASP A 17 12.55 9.36 -7.80
C ASP A 17 12.59 9.28 -6.25
N GLY A 18 12.39 8.06 -5.72
CA GLY A 18 12.40 7.79 -4.28
C GLY A 18 11.21 8.37 -3.50
N GLN A 19 10.15 8.83 -4.17
CA GLN A 19 8.93 9.34 -3.54
C GLN A 19 8.01 8.26 -2.96
N ILE A 20 8.29 7.00 -3.31
CA ILE A 20 7.50 5.83 -2.90
C ILE A 20 8.34 4.89 -2.05
N HIS A 21 7.72 4.28 -1.03
CA HIS A 21 8.25 3.13 -0.30
C HIS A 21 7.18 2.04 -0.14
N ASN A 22 7.59 0.79 0.14
CA ASN A 22 6.64 -0.31 0.40
C ASN A 22 6.94 -1.14 1.64
N ARG A 23 7.79 -0.62 2.53
CA ARG A 23 8.10 -1.17 3.86
C ARG A 23 7.99 -0.07 4.90
N TRP A 24 7.66 -0.45 6.12
CA TRP A 24 7.79 0.43 7.28
C TRP A 24 9.19 0.31 7.87
N HIS A 25 9.92 1.42 7.96
CA HIS A 25 11.25 1.46 8.55
C HIS A 25 11.59 2.88 9.06
N PRO A 26 12.20 3.04 10.25
CA PRO A 26 12.48 4.35 10.85
C PRO A 26 13.43 5.21 10.00
N ASP A 27 14.38 4.57 9.32
CA ASP A 27 15.44 5.27 8.57
C ASP A 27 15.00 5.79 7.19
N LEU A 28 13.72 5.63 6.80
CA LEU A 28 13.25 6.14 5.51
C LEU A 28 13.35 7.68 5.47
N PRO A 29 14.10 8.27 4.52
CA PRO A 29 14.22 9.72 4.41
C PRO A 29 12.89 10.35 4.01
N MET A 30 12.58 11.50 4.60
CA MET A 30 11.41 12.29 4.21
C MET A 30 11.52 12.74 2.75
N VAL A 31 10.42 12.61 2.00
CA VAL A 31 10.37 13.01 0.58
C VAL A 31 10.09 14.49 0.43
N ALA A 32 9.38 15.07 1.41
CA ALA A 32 9.06 16.48 1.55
C ALA A 32 8.97 16.87 3.04
N MET A 33 9.14 18.15 3.34
CA MET A 33 8.89 18.76 4.65
C MET A 33 7.76 19.78 4.53
N VAL A 34 6.88 19.81 5.53
CA VAL A 34 5.77 20.76 5.65
C VAL A 34 5.72 21.34 7.06
N LYS A 35 4.95 22.41 7.24
CA LYS A 35 4.70 23.03 8.54
C LYS A 35 3.35 22.59 9.10
N PRO A 36 3.16 22.60 10.43
CA PRO A 36 1.84 22.44 11.02
C PRO A 36 0.83 23.42 10.40
N GLY A 37 -0.30 22.90 9.94
CA GLY A 37 -1.36 23.67 9.28
C GLY A 37 -1.22 23.83 7.76
N ASP A 38 -0.15 23.31 7.12
CA ASP A 38 -0.04 23.31 5.67
C ASP A 38 -1.08 22.37 5.00
N GLU A 39 -1.69 22.83 3.92
CA GLU A 39 -2.59 22.04 3.06
C GLU A 39 -1.90 21.66 1.74
N PHE A 40 -1.92 20.38 1.37
CA PHE A 40 -1.23 19.88 0.19
C PHE A 40 -1.91 18.64 -0.41
N ARG A 41 -1.53 18.34 -1.66
CA ARG A 41 -1.95 17.14 -2.39
C ARG A 41 -0.81 16.12 -2.44
N VAL A 42 -1.17 14.85 -2.26
CA VAL A 42 -0.30 13.68 -2.44
C VAL A 42 -0.92 12.83 -3.54
N GLU A 43 -0.17 12.55 -4.58
CA GLU A 43 -0.55 11.57 -5.60
C GLU A 43 -0.12 10.17 -5.15
N CYS A 44 -0.95 9.16 -5.41
CA CYS A 44 -0.73 7.78 -4.99
C CYS A 44 -0.97 6.82 -6.16
N MET A 45 -0.11 5.81 -6.34
CA MET A 45 -0.40 4.68 -7.22
C MET A 45 -1.41 3.74 -6.57
N ASP A 46 -2.06 2.88 -7.37
CA ASP A 46 -2.75 1.74 -6.79
C ASP A 46 -1.75 0.88 -6.01
N TRP A 47 -2.23 0.19 -4.99
CA TRP A 47 -1.39 -0.59 -4.06
C TRP A 47 -0.47 -1.63 -4.71
N THR A 48 -0.81 -2.11 -5.91
CA THR A 48 -0.01 -3.08 -6.66
C THR A 48 1.01 -2.43 -7.58
N GLY A 49 0.91 -1.13 -7.82
CA GLY A 49 1.80 -0.40 -8.73
C GLY A 49 1.57 -0.75 -10.20
N GLY A 50 0.31 -0.97 -10.58
CA GLY A 50 -0.10 -1.28 -11.95
C GLY A 50 0.05 -2.74 -12.37
N GLN A 51 0.14 -3.69 -11.43
CA GLN A 51 0.18 -5.12 -11.78
C GLN A 51 -1.19 -5.63 -12.28
N ILE A 52 -2.28 -5.00 -11.86
CA ILE A 52 -3.64 -5.38 -12.25
C ILE A 52 -4.12 -4.48 -13.39
N GLY A 53 -4.58 -5.10 -14.48
CA GLY A 53 -5.09 -4.38 -15.65
C GLY A 53 -6.62 -4.30 -15.71
N ASN A 54 -7.12 -3.27 -16.39
CA ASN A 54 -8.52 -3.16 -16.80
C ASN A 54 -8.79 -4.11 -17.98
N ASN A 55 -9.05 -5.37 -17.67
CA ASN A 55 -9.36 -6.42 -18.63
C ASN A 55 -10.28 -7.47 -17.97
N ASP A 56 -10.75 -8.42 -18.77
CA ASP A 56 -11.75 -9.41 -18.33
C ASP A 56 -11.12 -10.77 -17.95
N SER A 57 -9.82 -10.78 -17.62
CA SER A 57 -9.09 -11.95 -17.14
C SER A 57 -8.66 -11.77 -15.69
N ALA A 58 -8.85 -12.79 -14.85
CA ALA A 58 -8.39 -12.77 -13.45
C ALA A 58 -6.95 -13.28 -13.28
N ASN A 59 -6.23 -13.55 -14.37
CA ASN A 59 -4.86 -14.08 -14.28
C ASN A 59 -3.89 -13.09 -13.61
N ASP A 60 -4.07 -11.78 -13.81
CA ASP A 60 -3.25 -10.78 -13.13
C ASP A 60 -3.49 -10.78 -11.61
N VAL A 61 -4.72 -11.00 -11.15
CA VAL A 61 -5.03 -11.21 -9.72
C VAL A 61 -4.45 -12.53 -9.20
N ARG A 62 -4.45 -13.59 -10.02
CA ARG A 62 -3.84 -14.88 -9.65
C ARG A 62 -2.33 -14.77 -9.48
N ASP A 63 -1.67 -14.05 -10.39
CA ASP A 63 -0.21 -14.05 -10.55
C ASP A 63 0.47 -12.81 -9.93
N VAL A 64 -0.29 -11.89 -9.34
CA VAL A 64 0.23 -10.68 -8.70
C VAL A 64 1.31 -11.03 -7.68
N ASP A 65 2.41 -10.28 -7.71
CA ASP A 65 3.46 -10.41 -6.71
C ASP A 65 3.08 -9.63 -5.46
N LEU A 66 2.45 -10.33 -4.52
CA LEU A 66 2.05 -9.77 -3.23
C LEU A 66 3.24 -9.39 -2.33
N THR A 67 4.50 -9.66 -2.71
CA THR A 67 5.65 -9.14 -1.96
C THR A 67 5.88 -7.64 -2.23
N GLN A 68 5.40 -7.13 -3.37
CA GLN A 68 5.57 -5.74 -3.80
C GLN A 68 4.63 -4.76 -3.10
N VAL A 69 3.46 -5.21 -2.63
CA VAL A 69 2.47 -4.31 -2.01
C VAL A 69 2.89 -3.85 -0.61
N HIS A 70 2.47 -2.69 -0.14
CA HIS A 70 1.72 -1.60 -0.81
C HIS A 70 2.70 -0.47 -1.18
N TYR A 71 2.57 0.14 -2.35
CA TYR A 71 3.34 1.33 -2.70
C TYR A 71 2.76 2.60 -2.08
N LEU A 72 3.44 3.12 -1.07
CA LEU A 72 3.04 4.28 -0.27
C LEU A 72 3.80 5.53 -0.71
N SER A 73 3.08 6.65 -0.77
CA SER A 73 3.62 7.95 -1.15
C SER A 73 4.05 8.72 0.09
N GLY A 74 5.35 9.03 0.19
CA GLY A 74 5.95 9.55 1.42
C GLY A 74 7.32 8.93 1.70
N PRO A 75 7.84 9.07 2.94
CA PRO A 75 7.23 9.71 4.10
C PRO A 75 7.25 11.25 4.02
N ILE A 76 6.25 11.93 4.59
CA ILE A 76 6.20 13.40 4.66
C ILE A 76 6.55 13.82 6.08
N GLY A 77 7.56 14.67 6.23
CA GLY A 77 7.98 15.19 7.53
C GLY A 77 7.25 16.48 7.89
N VAL A 78 6.96 16.66 9.17
CA VAL A 78 6.34 17.87 9.71
C VAL A 78 7.33 18.56 10.64
N GLU A 79 7.59 19.85 10.39
CA GLU A 79 8.49 20.66 11.22
C GLU A 79 8.02 20.67 12.67
N GLY A 80 8.92 20.27 13.59
CA GLY A 80 8.66 20.29 15.03
C GLY A 80 7.89 19.10 15.58
N ALA A 81 7.52 18.10 14.77
CA ALA A 81 6.90 16.87 15.27
C ALA A 81 7.90 16.01 16.04
N GLU A 82 7.53 15.57 17.24
CA GLU A 82 8.36 14.75 18.13
C GLU A 82 7.70 13.41 18.52
N PRO A 83 8.47 12.39 18.92
CA PRO A 83 7.90 11.16 19.46
C PRO A 83 6.99 11.44 20.67
N GLY A 84 5.74 10.97 20.59
CA GLY A 84 4.72 11.17 21.62
C GLY A 84 3.65 12.21 21.25
N ASP A 85 3.87 12.99 20.18
CA ASP A 85 2.85 13.88 19.63
C ASP A 85 1.74 13.10 18.91
N LEU A 86 0.58 13.75 18.75
CA LEU A 86 -0.49 13.30 17.86
C LEU A 86 -0.43 14.07 16.55
N MET A 87 -0.32 13.34 15.43
CA MET A 87 -0.45 13.92 14.10
C MET A 87 -1.93 14.04 13.74
N VAL A 88 -2.46 15.25 13.72
CA VAL A 88 -3.84 15.52 13.27
C VAL A 88 -3.81 15.72 11.76
N VAL A 89 -4.53 14.87 11.03
CA VAL A 89 -4.63 14.92 9.57
C VAL A 89 -6.08 15.07 9.17
N ASP A 90 -6.41 16.22 8.57
CA ASP A 90 -7.72 16.44 7.95
C ASP A 90 -7.67 15.98 6.49
N ILE A 91 -8.42 14.91 6.17
CA ILE A 91 -8.59 14.47 4.79
C ILE A 91 -9.64 15.35 4.12
N LEU A 92 -9.17 16.43 3.47
CA LEU A 92 -10.04 17.44 2.87
C LEU A 92 -10.82 16.91 1.66
N ASP A 93 -10.18 16.07 0.84
CA ASP A 93 -10.80 15.41 -0.30
C ASP A 93 -9.96 14.19 -0.74
N VAL A 94 -10.60 13.25 -1.44
CA VAL A 94 -9.97 12.08 -2.06
C VAL A 94 -10.56 11.90 -3.44
N GLY A 95 -9.72 11.62 -4.44
CA GLY A 95 -10.18 11.40 -5.80
C GLY A 95 -9.21 10.55 -6.61
N THR A 96 -9.60 10.30 -7.85
CA THR A 96 -8.81 9.54 -8.83
C THR A 96 -8.10 10.47 -9.80
N PHE A 97 -7.13 9.94 -10.54
CA PHE A 97 -6.54 10.68 -11.64
C PHE A 97 -7.55 10.83 -12.78
N GLU A 98 -7.56 11.98 -13.45
CA GLU A 98 -8.44 12.24 -14.59
C GLU A 98 -8.28 11.17 -15.69
N ASP A 99 -7.05 10.72 -15.92
CA ASP A 99 -6.74 9.70 -16.92
C ASP A 99 -6.88 8.25 -16.40
N SER A 100 -7.30 8.07 -15.14
CA SER A 100 -7.49 6.75 -14.50
C SER A 100 -8.83 6.68 -13.76
N GLN A 101 -9.92 6.71 -14.53
CA GLN A 101 -11.31 6.67 -14.04
C GLN A 101 -11.87 5.25 -13.90
N TRP A 102 -11.05 4.33 -13.36
CA TRP A 102 -11.46 2.95 -13.08
C TRP A 102 -10.69 2.38 -11.88
N GLY A 103 -11.21 1.31 -11.30
CA GLY A 103 -10.55 0.52 -10.27
C GLY A 103 -10.93 -0.95 -10.35
N PHE A 104 -10.37 -1.77 -9.47
CA PHE A 104 -10.63 -3.20 -9.45
C PHE A 104 -10.97 -3.69 -8.04
N ASN A 105 -11.71 -4.79 -8.01
CA ASN A 105 -11.85 -5.64 -6.85
C ASN A 105 -11.44 -7.06 -7.24
N GLY A 106 -10.79 -7.78 -6.34
CA GLY A 106 -10.31 -9.14 -6.59
C GLY A 106 -10.58 -10.07 -5.42
N ILE A 107 -10.72 -11.35 -5.76
CA ILE A 107 -10.56 -12.47 -4.82
C ILE A 107 -9.22 -13.10 -5.21
N PHE A 108 -8.29 -13.22 -4.27
CA PHE A 108 -7.03 -13.90 -4.54
C PHE A 108 -7.20 -15.41 -4.52
N ALA A 109 -6.36 -16.10 -5.29
CA ALA A 109 -6.25 -17.55 -5.19
C ALA A 109 -5.77 -17.95 -3.78
N LYS A 110 -6.22 -19.11 -3.28
CA LYS A 110 -5.80 -19.64 -1.97
C LYS A 110 -4.28 -19.74 -1.86
N GLU A 111 -3.62 -20.11 -2.94
CA GLU A 111 -2.18 -20.30 -3.03
C GLU A 111 -1.40 -18.98 -3.08
N ASN A 112 -2.07 -17.85 -3.37
CA ASN A 112 -1.44 -16.53 -3.49
C ASN A 112 -2.25 -15.45 -2.78
N GLY A 113 -2.34 -15.55 -1.45
CA GLY A 113 -2.93 -14.53 -0.57
C GLY A 113 -4.25 -14.94 0.07
N GLY A 114 -5.13 -15.61 -0.66
CA GLY A 114 -6.45 -16.03 -0.18
C GLY A 114 -7.38 -14.87 0.23
N GLY A 115 -8.30 -15.15 1.15
CA GLY A 115 -9.28 -14.17 1.62
C GLY A 115 -10.26 -14.77 2.63
N PHE A 116 -11.23 -13.96 3.07
CA PHE A 116 -12.14 -14.35 4.16
C PHE A 116 -12.98 -15.61 3.84
N LEU A 117 -13.42 -15.76 2.58
CA LEU A 117 -14.23 -16.90 2.13
C LEU A 117 -13.44 -17.85 1.22
N VAL A 118 -12.12 -17.97 1.42
CA VAL A 118 -11.22 -18.71 0.52
C VAL A 118 -11.57 -20.19 0.35
N ASP A 119 -12.18 -20.82 1.36
CA ASP A 119 -12.60 -22.22 1.25
C ASP A 119 -13.86 -22.42 0.38
N HIS A 120 -14.61 -21.34 0.11
CA HIS A 120 -15.76 -21.34 -0.80
C HIS A 120 -15.38 -20.86 -2.21
N TYR A 121 -14.45 -19.92 -2.30
CA TYR A 121 -13.99 -19.32 -3.56
C TYR A 121 -12.46 -19.36 -3.64
N PRO A 122 -11.86 -20.54 -3.87
CA PRO A 122 -10.42 -20.72 -3.77
C PRO A 122 -9.66 -20.19 -4.98
N GLU A 123 -10.30 -20.00 -6.13
CA GLU A 123 -9.62 -19.48 -7.33
C GLU A 123 -9.76 -17.97 -7.47
N ALA A 124 -8.76 -17.36 -8.13
CA ALA A 124 -8.76 -15.93 -8.36
C ALA A 124 -9.98 -15.46 -9.18
N ARG A 125 -10.50 -14.29 -8.81
CA ARG A 125 -11.59 -13.58 -9.51
C ARG A 125 -11.28 -12.09 -9.56
N LYS A 126 -11.83 -11.39 -10.55
CA LYS A 126 -11.70 -9.94 -10.69
C LYS A 126 -13.02 -9.32 -11.12
N SER A 127 -13.34 -8.16 -10.55
CA SER A 127 -14.34 -7.24 -11.06
C SER A 127 -13.70 -5.88 -11.33
N ILE A 128 -14.14 -5.19 -12.38
CA ILE A 128 -13.65 -3.85 -12.75
C ILE A 128 -14.78 -2.86 -12.58
N TRP A 129 -14.45 -1.71 -12.03
CA TRP A 129 -15.36 -0.66 -11.63
C TRP A 129 -14.98 0.64 -12.34
N ASP A 130 -15.89 1.17 -13.14
CA ASP A 130 -15.71 2.45 -13.82
C ASP A 130 -16.26 3.58 -12.93
N PHE A 131 -15.60 4.74 -12.94
CA PHE A 131 -15.97 5.89 -12.10
C PHE A 131 -16.68 6.96 -12.92
N HIS A 132 -17.77 7.50 -12.35
CA HIS A 132 -18.67 8.46 -12.97
C HIS A 132 -19.01 9.57 -11.98
N GLY A 133 -18.08 10.51 -11.80
CA GLY A 133 -18.11 11.46 -10.69
C GLY A 133 -18.03 10.70 -9.37
N ILE A 134 -18.98 10.94 -8.46
CA ILE A 134 -19.03 10.22 -7.17
C ILE A 134 -19.59 8.80 -7.27
N TYR A 135 -20.10 8.37 -8.43
CA TYR A 135 -20.73 7.07 -8.60
C TYR A 135 -19.78 6.06 -9.25
N THR A 136 -20.02 4.77 -9.00
CA THR A 136 -19.34 3.68 -9.71
C THR A 136 -20.31 2.58 -10.12
N SER A 137 -19.95 1.84 -11.16
CA SER A 137 -20.64 0.64 -11.65
C SER A 137 -19.65 -0.35 -12.24
N SER A 138 -20.04 -1.62 -12.34
CA SER A 138 -19.18 -2.67 -12.91
C SER A 138 -19.86 -3.36 -14.09
N ARG A 139 -19.13 -3.56 -15.19
CA ARG A 139 -19.57 -4.42 -16.29
C ARG A 139 -19.71 -5.90 -15.88
N HIS A 140 -19.11 -6.31 -14.78
CA HIS A 140 -19.17 -7.68 -14.25
C HIS A 140 -20.29 -7.88 -13.23
N VAL A 141 -20.87 -6.80 -12.70
CA VAL A 141 -21.96 -6.84 -11.72
C VAL A 141 -23.13 -5.99 -12.23
N PRO A 142 -24.01 -6.57 -13.07
CA PRO A 142 -25.06 -5.81 -13.72
C PRO A 142 -26.06 -5.23 -12.73
N ASN A 143 -26.66 -4.09 -13.09
CA ASN A 143 -27.68 -3.39 -12.32
C ASN A 143 -27.22 -2.83 -10.95
N VAL A 144 -25.91 -2.77 -10.72
CA VAL A 144 -25.34 -2.16 -9.51
C VAL A 144 -24.70 -0.82 -9.86
N LYS A 145 -25.16 0.24 -9.19
CA LYS A 145 -24.55 1.57 -9.19
C LYS A 145 -24.72 2.19 -7.80
N PHE A 146 -23.64 2.72 -7.24
CA PHE A 146 -23.67 3.35 -5.92
C PHE A 146 -22.66 4.50 -5.85
N ALA A 147 -22.85 5.39 -4.86
CA ALA A 147 -21.91 6.46 -4.57
C ALA A 147 -20.73 5.91 -3.76
N GLY A 148 -19.50 6.23 -4.18
CA GLY A 148 -18.29 5.81 -3.50
C GLY A 148 -18.09 6.53 -2.16
N ILE A 149 -17.61 5.78 -1.17
CA ILE A 149 -17.07 6.35 0.07
C ILE A 149 -15.55 6.29 -0.08
N MET A 150 -14.98 7.33 -0.68
CA MET A 150 -13.54 7.38 -0.98
C MET A 150 -12.76 7.56 0.32
N HIS A 151 -11.80 6.68 0.56
CA HIS A 151 -10.96 6.69 1.76
C HIS A 151 -9.59 6.05 1.45
N PRO A 152 -8.52 6.49 2.14
CA PRO A 152 -7.25 5.78 2.08
C PRO A 152 -7.40 4.43 2.82
N GLY A 153 -7.06 3.33 2.15
CA GLY A 153 -6.98 2.03 2.81
C GLY A 153 -5.79 1.92 3.78
N LEU A 154 -4.76 2.75 3.60
CA LEU A 154 -3.56 2.77 4.42
C LEU A 154 -3.01 4.20 4.54
N ILE A 155 -2.83 4.65 5.79
CA ILE A 155 -2.18 5.90 6.17
C ILE A 155 -1.57 5.73 7.56
N GLY A 156 -0.43 6.35 7.83
CA GLY A 156 0.11 6.48 9.19
C GLY A 156 1.57 6.88 9.22
N CYS A 157 2.14 6.93 10.42
CA CYS A 157 3.51 7.40 10.65
C CYS A 157 4.55 6.28 10.61
N LEU A 158 5.83 6.66 10.45
CA LEU A 158 6.95 5.73 10.55
C LEU A 158 7.08 5.19 11.98
N PRO A 159 7.40 3.90 12.16
CA PRO A 159 7.63 3.35 13.50
C PRO A 159 8.95 3.82 14.08
N SER A 160 9.06 3.81 15.41
CA SER A 160 10.36 3.78 16.07
C SER A 160 11.07 2.44 15.80
N LYS A 161 12.38 2.39 16.08
CA LYS A 161 13.15 1.14 15.97
C LYS A 161 12.62 0.04 16.91
N GLU A 162 12.31 0.39 18.15
CA GLU A 162 11.75 -0.55 19.14
C GLU A 162 10.39 -1.10 18.70
N LEU A 163 9.55 -0.25 18.10
CA LEU A 163 8.24 -0.66 17.60
C LEU A 163 8.37 -1.60 16.39
N LEU A 164 9.29 -1.29 15.47
CA LEU A 164 9.62 -2.17 14.35
C LEU A 164 10.12 -3.55 14.83
N GLU A 165 11.03 -3.57 15.80
CA GLU A 165 11.53 -4.81 16.42
C GLU A 165 10.38 -5.62 17.04
N THR A 166 9.48 -4.96 17.78
CA THR A 166 8.31 -5.58 18.38
C THR A 166 7.40 -6.25 17.34
N TRP A 167 7.13 -5.55 16.22
CA TRP A 167 6.33 -6.09 15.12
C TRP A 167 6.97 -7.33 14.50
N ASN A 168 8.25 -7.23 14.16
CA ASN A 168 8.98 -8.32 13.53
C ASN A 168 9.06 -9.55 14.45
N THR A 169 9.32 -9.36 15.75
CA THR A 169 9.39 -10.47 16.72
C THR A 169 8.06 -11.19 16.87
N ARG A 170 6.95 -10.46 17.09
CA ARG A 170 5.65 -11.09 17.33
C ARG A 170 5.09 -11.77 16.08
N GLU A 171 5.30 -11.19 14.90
CA GLU A 171 4.84 -11.77 13.63
C GLU A 171 5.67 -13.00 13.24
N ALA A 172 6.99 -12.97 13.46
CA ALA A 172 7.85 -14.15 13.27
C ALA A 172 7.45 -15.30 14.22
N ALA A 173 7.13 -14.99 15.47
CA ALA A 173 6.65 -15.99 16.43
C ALA A 173 5.33 -16.63 15.97
N LEU A 174 4.40 -15.86 15.39
CA LEU A 174 3.17 -16.40 14.82
C LEU A 174 3.45 -17.31 13.62
N ILE A 175 4.31 -16.89 12.69
CA ILE A 175 4.70 -17.72 11.53
C ILE A 175 5.31 -19.04 12.00
N ALA A 176 6.15 -19.02 13.02
CA ALA A 176 6.78 -20.24 13.56
C ALA A 176 5.79 -21.26 14.13
N THR A 177 4.52 -20.89 14.39
CA THR A 177 3.50 -21.84 14.86
C THR A 177 2.96 -22.75 13.75
N ASP A 178 3.01 -22.30 12.49
CA ASP A 178 2.59 -23.06 11.30
C ASP A 178 3.27 -22.48 10.04
N PRO A 179 4.58 -22.74 9.84
CA PRO A 179 5.40 -22.02 8.85
C PRO A 179 5.05 -22.35 7.39
N ASP A 180 4.45 -23.51 7.15
CA ASP A 180 4.09 -24.00 5.81
C ASP A 180 2.60 -23.76 5.48
N ARG A 181 1.88 -23.01 6.32
CA ARG A 181 0.45 -22.75 6.13
C ARG A 181 0.17 -21.97 4.84
N VAL A 182 -0.87 -22.40 4.13
CA VAL A 182 -1.40 -21.69 2.96
C VAL A 182 -2.88 -21.35 3.16
N PRO A 183 -3.29 -20.06 3.15
CA PRO A 183 -2.43 -18.86 3.10
C PRO A 183 -1.56 -18.67 4.37
N ALA A 184 -0.48 -17.90 4.28
CA ALA A 184 0.41 -17.62 5.41
C ALA A 184 -0.32 -16.86 6.55
N LEU A 185 0.13 -17.05 7.80
CA LEU A 185 -0.45 -16.38 8.98
C LEU A 185 -0.03 -14.91 9.11
N ALA A 186 1.22 -14.61 8.75
CA ALA A 186 1.79 -13.27 8.67
C ALA A 186 2.89 -13.28 7.60
N LEU A 187 3.43 -12.10 7.28
CA LEU A 187 4.43 -11.95 6.24
C LEU A 187 5.70 -11.34 6.84
N PRO A 188 6.84 -12.05 6.84
CA PRO A 188 8.08 -11.52 7.39
C PRO A 188 8.62 -10.37 6.53
N PRO A 189 9.64 -9.62 7.01
CA PRO A 189 10.45 -8.76 6.16
C PRO A 189 10.90 -9.49 4.88
N GLU A 190 10.75 -8.82 3.74
CA GLU A 190 11.05 -9.39 2.42
C GLU A 190 11.84 -8.37 1.59
N PRO A 191 13.17 -8.51 1.50
CA PRO A 191 14.03 -7.53 0.85
C PRO A 191 13.98 -7.57 -0.68
N LYS A 192 13.57 -8.68 -1.32
CA LYS A 192 13.68 -8.86 -2.79
C LYS A 192 12.92 -7.79 -3.58
N SER A 193 11.75 -7.40 -3.09
CA SER A 193 10.84 -6.43 -3.73
C SER A 193 10.71 -5.14 -2.92
N ALA A 194 11.62 -4.91 -1.96
CA ALA A 194 11.57 -3.73 -1.11
C ALA A 194 11.96 -2.47 -1.89
N VAL A 195 11.11 -1.46 -1.82
CA VAL A 195 11.37 -0.09 -2.27
C VAL A 195 11.50 0.76 -1.02
N MET A 196 12.71 1.30 -0.80
CA MET A 196 13.09 1.98 0.43
C MET A 196 13.17 3.51 0.27
N GLY A 197 12.30 4.08 -0.57
CA GLY A 197 12.29 5.52 -0.86
C GLY A 197 13.62 6.01 -1.40
N LYS A 198 14.18 7.05 -0.77
CA LYS A 198 15.47 7.65 -1.14
C LYS A 198 16.70 6.92 -0.58
N LEU A 199 16.52 5.85 0.21
CA LEU A 199 17.69 5.06 0.65
C LEU A 199 18.35 4.38 -0.55
N SER A 200 19.68 4.27 -0.49
CA SER A 200 20.47 3.61 -1.52
C SER A 200 21.62 2.79 -0.93
N GLY A 201 22.24 1.95 -1.74
CA GLY A 201 23.40 1.15 -1.37
C GLY A 201 23.16 0.25 -0.16
N ASP A 202 24.13 0.20 0.75
CA ASP A 202 24.11 -0.69 1.91
C ASP A 202 23.07 -0.28 2.96
N ALA A 203 22.77 1.02 3.07
CA ALA A 203 21.71 1.52 3.94
C ALA A 203 20.34 0.97 3.50
N ALA A 204 20.04 1.02 2.19
CA ALA A 204 18.82 0.43 1.65
C ALA A 204 18.74 -1.09 1.86
N LYS A 205 19.84 -1.82 1.60
CA LYS A 205 19.89 -3.28 1.80
C LYS A 205 19.64 -3.68 3.25
N LYS A 206 20.27 -2.97 4.20
CA LYS A 206 20.09 -3.23 5.63
C LYS A 206 18.64 -2.96 6.04
N ALA A 207 18.11 -1.79 5.67
CA ALA A 207 16.75 -1.42 6.01
C ALA A 207 15.70 -2.36 5.35
N ALA A 208 15.95 -2.82 4.12
CA ALA A 208 15.08 -3.76 3.42
C ALA A 208 15.03 -5.15 4.09
N ALA A 209 16.11 -5.56 4.75
CA ALA A 209 16.20 -6.85 5.43
C ALA A 209 15.35 -6.90 6.72
N GLU A 210 15.09 -5.74 7.35
CA GLU A 210 14.31 -5.66 8.59
C GLU A 210 13.02 -4.85 8.46
N GLY A 211 12.78 -4.19 7.33
CA GLY A 211 11.60 -3.36 7.09
C GLY A 211 10.31 -4.19 7.09
N ALA A 212 9.37 -3.81 7.95
CA ALA A 212 8.12 -4.54 8.11
C ALA A 212 7.23 -4.41 6.87
N ARG A 213 6.51 -5.49 6.54
CA ARG A 213 5.48 -5.48 5.49
C ARG A 213 4.34 -4.54 5.87
N THR A 214 3.80 -3.82 4.89
CA THR A 214 2.70 -2.86 5.06
C THR A 214 1.31 -3.51 5.09
N VAL A 215 1.23 -4.85 5.15
CA VAL A 215 -0.03 -5.59 5.01
C VAL A 215 -0.97 -5.46 6.21
N PRO A 216 -0.55 -5.70 7.46
CA PRO A 216 -1.47 -5.63 8.58
C PRO A 216 -1.54 -4.22 9.18
N PRO A 217 -2.71 -3.82 9.74
CA PRO A 217 -2.81 -2.65 10.60
C PRO A 217 -2.03 -2.87 11.91
N ARG A 218 -1.44 -1.80 12.47
CA ARG A 218 -0.62 -1.83 13.69
C ARG A 218 -0.81 -0.54 14.51
N ASP A 219 -0.10 -0.46 15.65
CA ASP A 219 -0.22 0.56 16.70
C ASP A 219 0.44 1.93 16.40
N HIS A 220 0.73 2.23 15.13
CA HIS A 220 1.47 3.43 14.70
C HIS A 220 0.65 4.72 14.64
#